data_AF-A0A5N7XWL8-F1
#
_entry.id   AF-A0A5N7XWL8-F1
#
_cell.length_a   1.000
_cell.length_b   1.000
_cell.length_c   1.000
_cell.angle_alpha   90.00
_cell.angle_beta   90.00
_cell.angle_gamma   90.00
#
_symmetry.space_group_name_H-M   'P 1'
#
loop_
_entity.id
_entity.type
_entity.pdbx_description
1 polymer ?
#
loop_
_entity_poly.entity_id
_entity_poly.type
_entity_poly.pdbx_seq_one_letter_code
_entity_poly.pdbx_strand_id
1 'polypeptide(L)'
;MNKRHPVLTKREGFCKFPDGSLFSVNADMPAALALEQASNLLSCVESLTVSLADGSAVGSEVFAVQYLAEMAKALVDASAAGLPDGEGIR
;
A
#
# COMPACT_ATOMS: atom_id res chain seq x y z
N MET A 1 26.02 -3.02 20.74
CA MET A 1 25.34 -2.89 19.43
C MET A 1 23.84 -3.12 19.66
N ASN A 2 23.01 -2.08 19.59
CA ASN A 2 21.56 -2.26 19.63
C ASN A 2 21.11 -2.89 18.30
N LYS A 3 20.65 -4.14 18.34
CA LYS A 3 20.01 -4.77 17.19
C LYS A 3 18.63 -4.12 17.02
N ARG A 4 18.47 -3.27 16.01
CA ARG A 4 17.13 -2.79 15.62
C ARG A 4 16.40 -3.98 15.03
N HIS A 5 15.30 -4.40 15.66
CA HIS A 5 14.42 -5.40 15.06
C HIS A 5 13.77 -4.78 13.82
N PRO A 6 13.77 -5.48 12.67
CA PRO A 6 13.10 -4.98 11.48
C PRO A 6 11.59 -4.88 11.75
N VAL A 7 10.98 -3.77 11.34
CA VAL A 7 9.52 -3.67 11.31
C VAL A 7 9.04 -4.57 10.19
N LEU A 8 8.18 -5.52 10.53
CA LEU A 8 7.61 -6.47 9.60
C LEU A 8 6.14 -6.16 9.38
N THR A 9 5.71 -6.28 8.14
CA THR A 9 4.31 -6.17 7.76
C THR A 9 3.45 -7.20 8.51
N LYS A 10 2.22 -6.81 8.86
CA LYS A 10 1.17 -7.76 9.23
C LYS A 10 0.30 -8.05 8.02
N ARG A 11 -0.36 -9.21 8.00
CA ARG A 11 -1.28 -9.55 6.92
C ARG A 11 -2.47 -8.59 6.95
N GLU A 12 -2.61 -7.77 5.92
CA GLU A 12 -3.74 -6.87 5.71
C GLU A 12 -4.39 -7.18 4.36
N GLY A 13 -5.71 -7.37 4.37
CA GLY A 13 -6.51 -7.58 3.17
C GLY A 13 -7.12 -6.29 2.66
N PHE A 14 -7.26 -6.13 1.35
CA PHE A 14 -7.78 -4.92 0.72
C PHE A 14 -8.68 -5.22 -0.48
N CYS A 15 -9.48 -4.22 -0.89
CA CYS A 15 -10.68 -4.43 -1.70
C CYS A 15 -11.56 -5.50 -1.02
N LYS A 16 -12.03 -5.20 0.20
CA LYS A 16 -12.79 -6.13 1.04
C LYS A 16 -14.19 -6.33 0.45
N PHE A 17 -14.55 -7.58 0.24
CA PHE A 17 -15.86 -8.07 -0.16
C PHE A 17 -16.47 -8.90 0.98
N PRO A 18 -17.78 -9.19 0.97
CA PRO A 18 -18.41 -10.00 2.00
C PRO A 18 -17.77 -11.38 2.20
N ASP A 19 -17.14 -11.93 1.17
CA ASP A 19 -16.50 -13.25 1.11
C ASP A 19 -14.97 -13.21 1.27
N GLY A 20 -14.36 -12.03 1.42
CA GLY A 20 -12.91 -11.92 1.65
C GLY A 20 -12.31 -10.60 1.19
N SER A 21 -11.06 -10.65 0.75
CA SER A 21 -10.36 -9.50 0.16
C SER A 21 -9.83 -9.90 -1.19
N LEU A 22 -9.91 -9.00 -2.17
CA LEU A 22 -9.39 -9.28 -3.52
C LEU A 22 -7.88 -9.56 -3.50
N PHE A 23 -7.18 -8.92 -2.56
CA PHE A 23 -5.74 -9.07 -2.36
C PHE A 23 -5.39 -8.97 -0.87
N SER A 24 -4.20 -9.45 -0.51
CA SER A 24 -3.62 -9.24 0.81
C SER A 24 -2.11 -9.09 0.72
N VAL A 25 -1.54 -8.31 1.65
CA VAL A 25 -0.09 -8.25 1.85
C VAL A 25 0.34 -9.44 2.71
N ASN A 26 1.40 -10.13 2.33
CA ASN A 26 1.96 -11.23 3.15
C ASN A 26 2.55 -10.67 4.44
N ALA A 27 2.32 -11.37 5.55
CA ALA A 27 2.99 -11.05 6.81
C ALA A 27 4.50 -11.31 6.72
N ASP A 28 5.24 -10.75 7.68
CA ASP A 28 6.67 -10.99 7.90
C ASP A 28 7.60 -10.44 6.79
N MET A 29 7.07 -9.67 5.85
CA MET A 29 7.88 -8.92 4.90
C MET A 29 8.42 -7.63 5.52
N PRO A 30 9.69 -7.24 5.26
CA PRO A 30 10.23 -5.97 5.72
C PRO A 30 9.35 -4.78 5.29
N ALA A 31 8.89 -3.98 6.25
CA ALA A 31 8.03 -2.82 5.98
C ALA A 31 8.66 -1.82 5.01
N ALA A 32 9.99 -1.67 5.01
CA ALA A 32 10.70 -0.82 4.06
C ALA A 32 10.47 -1.24 2.60
N LEU A 33 10.49 -2.55 2.30
CA LEU A 33 10.23 -3.07 0.95
C LEU A 33 8.76 -2.88 0.55
N ALA A 34 7.85 -3.08 1.50
CA ALA A 34 6.42 -2.85 1.26
C ALA A 34 6.13 -1.37 0.96
N LEU A 35 6.75 -0.44 1.70
CA LEU A 35 6.63 1.00 1.47
C LEU A 35 7.31 1.46 0.17
N GLU A 36 8.44 0.87 -0.20
CA GLU A 36 9.07 1.11 -1.50
C GLU A 36 8.11 0.72 -2.63
N GLN A 37 7.48 -0.46 -2.53
CA GLN A 37 6.49 -0.89 -3.51
C GLN A 37 5.25 0.02 -3.51
N ALA A 38 4.78 0.48 -2.35
CA ALA A 38 3.69 1.44 -2.25
C ALA A 38 4.04 2.75 -2.98
N SER A 39 5.27 3.25 -2.82
CA SER A 39 5.76 4.44 -3.51
C SER A 39 5.76 4.26 -5.02
N ASN A 40 6.22 3.11 -5.52
CA ASN A 40 6.20 2.81 -6.96
C ASN A 40 4.78 2.81 -7.52
N LEU A 41 3.83 2.20 -6.82
CA LEU A 41 2.42 2.18 -7.21
C LEU A 41 1.80 3.59 -7.22
N LEU A 42 2.13 4.42 -6.22
CA LEU A 42 1.65 5.80 -6.15
C LEU A 42 2.22 6.67 -7.29
N SER A 43 3.46 6.43 -7.73
CA SER A 43 4.02 7.11 -8.91
C SER A 43 3.27 6.75 -10.20
N CYS A 44 2.82 5.49 -10.33
CA CYS A 44 1.94 5.11 -11.43
C CYS A 44 0.56 5.78 -11.34
N VAL A 45 -0.02 5.86 -10.13
CA VAL A 45 -1.28 6.57 -9.89
C VAL A 45 -1.17 8.03 -10.28
N GLU A 46 -0.10 8.71 -9.87
CA GLU A 46 0.17 10.11 -10.23
C GLU A 46 0.20 10.28 -11.76
N SER A 47 0.99 9.45 -12.45
CA SER A 47 1.14 9.51 -13.91
C SER A 47 -0.20 9.33 -14.62
N LEU A 48 -0.98 8.31 -14.22
CA LEU A 48 -2.31 8.05 -14.79
C LEU A 48 -3.31 9.17 -14.48
N THR A 49 -3.23 9.75 -13.28
CA THR A 49 -4.10 10.86 -12.88
C THR A 49 -3.84 12.10 -13.73
N VAL A 50 -2.58 12.39 -14.05
CA VAL A 50 -2.22 13.47 -14.99
C VAL A 50 -2.80 13.19 -16.38
N SER A 51 -2.64 11.97 -16.90
CA SER A 51 -3.21 11.58 -18.20
C SER A 51 -4.76 11.60 -18.25
N LEU A 52 -5.42 11.38 -17.12
CA LEU A 52 -6.86 11.54 -17.01
C LEU A 52 -7.27 13.02 -17.00
N ALA A 53 -6.50 13.86 -16.29
CA ALA A 53 -6.78 15.28 -16.15
C ALA A 53 -6.55 16.07 -17.46
N ASP A 54 -5.56 15.67 -18.25
CA ASP A 54 -5.26 16.30 -19.54
C ASP A 54 -6.10 15.76 -20.71
N GLY A 55 -6.94 14.74 -20.46
CA GLY A 55 -7.81 14.12 -21.45
C GLY A 55 -7.11 13.20 -22.44
N SER A 56 -5.85 12.82 -22.19
CA SER A 56 -5.11 11.84 -23.02
C SER A 56 -5.55 10.40 -22.80
N ALA A 57 -6.18 10.10 -21.66
CA ALA A 57 -6.70 8.78 -21.30
C ALA A 57 -8.10 8.49 -21.88
N VAL A 58 -8.36 7.21 -22.19
CA VAL A 58 -9.59 6.75 -22.87
C VAL A 58 -10.71 6.33 -21.89
N GLY A 59 -10.44 6.38 -20.58
CA GLY A 59 -11.41 6.19 -19.50
C GLY A 59 -11.22 4.91 -18.69
N SER A 60 -10.51 3.91 -19.20
CA SER A 60 -10.15 2.67 -18.46
C SER A 60 -9.15 2.92 -17.33
N GLU A 61 -8.36 3.98 -17.48
CA GLU A 61 -7.29 4.41 -16.60
C GLU A 61 -7.82 4.82 -15.22
N VAL A 62 -9.10 5.24 -15.12
CA VAL A 62 -9.74 5.54 -13.82
C VAL A 62 -9.83 4.31 -12.92
N PHE A 63 -10.08 3.13 -13.51
CA PHE A 63 -10.13 1.87 -12.77
C PHE A 63 -8.72 1.41 -12.39
N ALA A 64 -7.73 1.67 -13.26
CA ALA A 64 -6.33 1.41 -12.95
C ALA A 64 -5.86 2.29 -11.77
N VAL A 65 -6.21 3.58 -11.77
CA VAL A 65 -5.93 4.50 -10.65
C VAL A 65 -6.54 3.98 -9.35
N GLN A 66 -7.83 3.66 -9.35
CA GLN A 66 -8.51 3.14 -8.15
C GLN A 66 -7.84 1.87 -7.64
N TYR A 67 -7.55 0.93 -8.54
CA TYR A 67 -6.94 -0.36 -8.20
C TYR A 67 -5.54 -0.21 -7.61
N LEU A 68 -4.67 0.58 -8.26
CA LEU A 68 -3.30 0.82 -7.81
C LEU A 68 -3.27 1.61 -6.50
N ALA A 69 -4.20 2.54 -6.30
CA ALA A 69 -4.33 3.30 -5.05
C ALA A 69 -4.70 2.38 -3.87
N GLU A 70 -5.65 1.46 -4.06
CA GLU A 70 -6.01 0.47 -3.02
C GLU A 70 -4.86 -0.48 -2.70
N MET A 71 -4.08 -0.91 -3.71
CA MET A 71 -2.86 -1.71 -3.48
C MET A 71 -1.81 -0.95 -2.67
N ALA A 72 -1.53 0.31 -3.03
CA ALA A 72 -0.57 1.14 -2.33
C ALA A 72 -0.99 1.37 -0.86
N LYS A 73 -2.28 1.69 -0.65
CA LYS A 73 -2.85 1.84 0.67
C LYS A 73 -2.68 0.59 1.52
N ALA A 74 -2.93 -0.59 0.96
CA ALA A 74 -2.78 -1.82 1.70
C ALA A 74 -1.35 -2.11 2.15
N LEU A 75 -0.35 -1.77 1.32
CA LEU A 75 1.05 -1.88 1.69
C LEU A 75 1.41 -0.91 2.82
N VAL A 76 0.85 0.30 2.81
CA VAL A 76 0.98 1.27 3.91
C VAL A 76 0.34 0.72 5.18
N ASP A 77 -0.91 0.26 5.11
CA ASP A 77 -1.67 -0.26 6.26
C ASP A 77 -0.99 -1.49 6.86
N ALA A 78 -0.55 -2.44 6.03
CA ALA A 78 0.20 -3.63 6.45
C ALA A 78 1.53 -3.26 7.14
N SER A 79 2.21 -2.23 6.65
CA SER A 79 3.47 -1.73 7.22
C SER A 79 3.23 -1.02 8.55
N ALA A 80 2.18 -0.19 8.63
CA ALA A 80 1.80 0.55 9.82
C ALA A 80 1.34 -0.39 10.94
N ALA A 81 0.56 -1.43 10.60
CA ALA A 81 0.13 -2.45 11.55
C ALA A 81 1.31 -3.20 12.19
N GLY A 82 2.45 -3.26 11.50
CA GLY A 82 3.71 -3.82 11.99
C GLY A 82 4.46 -2.97 13.02
N LEU A 83 4.11 -1.69 13.15
CA LEU A 83 4.75 -0.79 14.10
C LEU A 83 4.34 -1.16 15.53
N PRO A 84 5.25 -1.00 16.51
CA PRO A 84 4.87 -1.10 17.92
C PRO A 84 3.88 0.01 18.27
N ASP A 85 2.86 -0.32 19.06
CA ASP A 85 1.96 0.67 19.64
C ASP A 85 2.80 1.70 20.41
N GLY A 86 2.44 2.98 20.31
CA GLY A 86 3.20 4.12 20.84
C GLY A 86 3.37 4.18 22.37
N GLU A 87 3.22 3.07 23.10
CA GLU A 87 3.41 2.96 24.56
C GLU A 87 4.85 3.24 25.04
N GLY A 88 5.78 3.57 24.16
CA GLY A 88 7.15 3.99 24.49
C GLY A 88 7.43 5.50 24.41
N ILE A 89 6.43 6.33 24.08
CA ILE A 89 6.58 7.80 24.07
C ILE A 89 5.82 8.38 25.27
N ARG A 90 6.37 8.19 26.48
CA ARG A 90 5.98 8.95 27.67
C ARG A 90 7.23 9.43 28.40
#